data_AF-A0A0V0HHB9-F1
#
_entry.id   AF-A0A0V0HHB9-F1
#
_cell.length_a   1.000
_cell.length_b   1.000
_cell.length_c   1.000
_cell.angle_alpha   90.00
_cell.angle_beta   90.00
_cell.angle_gamma   90.00
#
_symmetry.space_group_name_H-M   'P 1'
#
loop_
_entity.id
_entity.type
_entity.pdbx_description
1 polymer ?
#
loop_
_entity_poly.entity_id
_entity_poly.type
_entity_poly.pdbx_seq_one_letter_code
_entity_poly.pdbx_strand_id
1 'polypeptide(L)' 'MTNDDLLILSRNCMNLTELSLVGCKRLNSESQDTISNGWPGLISLHLEVRRCYFHSSCCILELLSCFS' A
#
# COMPACT_ATOMS: atom_id res chain seq x y z
N MET A 1 0.70 5.00 -9.68
CA MET A 1 -0.20 5.15 -8.53
C MET A 1 0.46 6.01 -7.47
N THR A 2 -0.24 7.03 -6.99
CA THR A 2 0.14 7.92 -5.88
C THR A 2 -0.76 7.68 -4.66
N ASN A 3 -0.47 8.35 -3.54
CA ASN A 3 -1.28 8.29 -2.33
C ASN A 3 -2.73 8.74 -2.58
N ASP A 4 -2.93 9.77 -3.39
CA ASP A 4 -4.25 10.26 -3.75
C ASP A 4 -5.09 9.20 -4.49
N ASP A 5 -4.45 8.46 -5.40
CA ASP A 5 -5.12 7.37 -6.12
C ASP A 5 -5.59 6.28 -5.13
N LEU A 6 -4.75 5.92 -4.15
CA LEU A 6 -5.11 4.97 -3.09
C LEU A 6 -6.26 5.48 -2.23
N LEU A 7 -6.29 6.77 -1.90
CA LEU A 7 -7.36 7.37 -1.11
C LEU A 7 -8.70 7.38 -1.86
N ILE A 8 -8.66 7.59 -3.16
CA ILE A 8 -9.86 7.51 -4.01
C ILE A 8 -10.34 6.06 -4.10
N LEU A 9 -9.41 5.12 -4.28
CA LEU A 9 -9.76 3.70 -4.36
C LEU A 9 -10.26 3.15 -3.03
N SER A 10 -9.71 3.56 -1.88
CA SER A 10 -10.18 3.11 -0.57
C SER A 10 -11.62 3.51 -0.30
N ARG A 11 -12.02 4.71 -0.71
CA ARG A 11 -13.39 5.21 -0.58
C ARG A 11 -14.37 4.49 -1.51
N ASN A 12 -13.93 4.10 -2.71
CA ASN A 12 -14.79 3.47 -3.70
C ASN A 12 -14.84 1.94 -3.58
N CYS A 13 -13.79 1.32 -3.02
CA CYS A 13 -13.59 -0.12 -3.04
C CYS A 13 -13.41 -0.71 -1.64
N MET A 14 -14.27 -0.40 -0.67
CA MET A 14 -14.12 -0.86 0.73
C MET A 14 -14.10 -2.39 0.93
N ASN A 15 -14.67 -3.16 -0.01
CA ASN A 15 -14.70 -4.63 0.04
C ASN A 15 -13.54 -5.29 -0.73
N LEU A 16 -12.47 -4.55 -0.99
CA LEU A 16 -11.31 -5.09 -1.70
C LEU A 16 -10.58 -6.11 -0.82
N THR A 17 -10.49 -7.35 -1.30
CA THR A 17 -9.80 -8.44 -0.60
C THR A 17 -8.37 -8.63 -1.08
N GLU A 18 -8.08 -8.23 -2.31
CA GLU A 18 -6.76 -8.40 -2.93
C GLU A 18 -6.35 -7.13 -3.68
N LEU A 19 -5.12 -6.67 -3.45
CA LEU A 19 -4.54 -5.51 -4.13
C LEU A 19 -3.12 -5.84 -4.60
N SER A 20 -2.83 -5.57 -5.87
CA SER A 20 -1.50 -5.76 -6.45
C SER A 20 -0.96 -4.45 -7.01
N LEU A 21 0.10 -3.92 -6.39
CA LEU A 21 0.79 -2.70 -6.79
C LEU A 21 2.21 -3.04 -7.25
N VAL A 22 2.38 -3.17 -8.56
CA VAL A 22 3.66 -3.45 -9.20
C VAL A 22 4.23 -2.15 -9.77
N GLY A 23 5.50 -1.86 -9.50
CA GLY A 23 6.22 -0.70 -10.01
C GLY A 23 5.89 0.63 -9.33
N CYS A 24 5.21 0.62 -8.18
CA CYS A 24 4.81 1.83 -7.47
C CYS A 24 5.97 2.41 -6.64
N LYS A 25 6.72 3.36 -7.24
CA LYS A 25 7.87 4.03 -6.60
C LYS A 25 7.52 5.25 -5.73
N ARG A 26 6.27 5.68 -5.74
CA ARG A 26 5.80 6.92 -5.11
C ARG A 26 4.97 6.68 -3.85
N LEU A 27 4.90 5.44 -3.39
CA LEU A 27 4.22 5.08 -2.15
C LEU A 27 5.18 5.30 -0.98
N ASN A 28 4.68 5.95 0.06
CA ASN A 28 5.41 6.30 1.29
C ASN A 28 4.60 5.84 2.52
N SER A 29 5.04 6.16 3.73
CA SER A 29 4.31 5.82 4.95
C SER A 29 2.87 6.33 5.01
N GLU A 30 2.53 7.45 4.35
CA GLU A 30 1.15 7.94 4.27
C GLU A 30 0.24 7.01 3.43
N SER A 31 0.83 6.34 2.43
CA SER A 31 0.11 5.30 1.69
C SER A 31 -0.26 4.12 2.59
N GLN A 32 0.60 3.76 3.55
CA GLN A 32 0.34 2.64 4.46
C GLN A 32 -0.94 2.85 5.27
N ASP A 33 -1.09 4.03 5.86
CA ASP A 33 -2.29 4.37 6.64
C ASP A 33 -3.54 4.36 5.78
N THR A 34 -3.42 4.82 4.53
CA THR A 34 -4.53 4.83 3.57
C THR A 34 -4.96 3.41 3.19
N ILE A 35 -4.02 2.50 2.98
CA ILE A 35 -4.30 1.09 2.63
C ILE A 35 -4.88 0.37 3.86
N SER A 36 -4.25 0.53 5.02
CA SER A 36 -4.64 -0.13 6.28
C SER A 36 -6.05 0.28 6.75
N ASN A 37 -6.35 1.59 6.73
CA ASN A 37 -7.68 2.08 7.11
C ASN A 37 -8.71 1.99 5.98
N GLY A 38 -8.25 1.99 4.74
CA GLY A 38 -9.09 2.07 3.55
C GLY A 38 -9.76 0.76 3.16
N TRP A 39 -9.10 -0.36 3.44
CA TRP A 39 -9.58 -1.69 3.08
C TRP A 39 -9.54 -2.63 4.28
N PRO A 40 -10.53 -2.54 5.18
CA PRO A 40 -10.61 -3.40 6.37
C PRO A 40 -10.79 -4.89 6.01
N GLY A 41 -11.20 -5.21 4.78
CA GLY A 41 -11.34 -6.57 4.26
C GLY A 41 -10.16 -7.05 3.43
N LEU A 42 -9.05 -6.31 3.36
CA LEU A 42 -7.89 -6.69 2.54
C LEU A 42 -7.15 -7.86 3.17
N ILE A 43 -7.08 -8.97 2.44
CA ILE A 43 -6.44 -10.22 2.87
C ILE A 43 -5.08 -10.38 2.17
N SER A 44 -4.95 -9.90 0.93
CA SER A 44 -3.74 -10.03 0.15
C SER A 44 -3.29 -8.69 -0.40
N LEU A 45 -2.04 -8.33 -0.10
CA LEU A 45 -1.38 -7.15 -0.64
C LEU A 45 -0.08 -7.57 -1.32
N HIS A 46 -0.03 -7.46 -2.64
CA HIS A 46 1.16 -7.71 -3.43
C HIS A 46 1.82 -6.39 -3.80
N LEU A 47 3.05 -6.17 -3.33
CA LEU A 47 3.84 -4.98 -3.64
C LEU A 47 5.15 -5.40 -4.33
N GLU A 48 5.31 -5.06 -5.60
CA GLU A 48 6.60 -5.25 -6.30
C GLU A 48 7.21 -3.87 -6.55
N VAL A 49 8.13 -3.43 -5.70
CA VAL A 49 8.86 -2.17 -5.93
C VAL A 49 10.18 -2.46 -6.64
N ARG A 50 10.22 -2.17 -7.94
CA ARG A 50 11.47 -2.23 -8.71
C ARG A 50 12.40 -1.08 -8.31
N ARG A 51 13.27 -1.40 -7.36
CA ARG A 51 14.39 -0.61 -6.80
C ARG A 51 13.98 0.48 -5.82
N CYS A 52 13.94 0.13 -4.54
CA CYS A 52 14.24 1.08 -3.47
C CYS A 52 15.76 1.34 -3.51
N TYR A 53 16.16 2.55 -3.90
CA TYR A 53 17.53 2.98 -3.72
C TYR A 53 17.73 3.21 -2.21
N PHE A 54 18.63 2.41 -1.64
CA PHE A 54 18.92 2.34 -0.22
C PHE A 54 19.41 3.73 0.29
N HIS A 55 18.51 4.54 0.83
CA HIS A 55 18.87 5.68 1.68
C HIS A 55 18.00 5.83 2.94
N SER A 56 16.90 5.10 3.06
CA SER A 56 16.11 5.09 4.30
C SER A 56 15.31 3.80 4.37
N SER A 57 15.57 3.03 5.41
CA SER A 57 15.26 1.61 5.58
C SER A 57 13.81 1.25 5.93
N CYS A 58 12.85 2.17 5.83
CA CYS A 58 11.45 1.87 6.12
C CYS A 58 10.58 2.37 4.97
N CYS A 59 9.81 1.49 4.34
CA CYS A 59 8.65 1.88 3.51
C CYS A 59 7.68 0.71 3.23
N ILE A 60 8.12 -0.56 3.23
CA ILE A 60 7.26 -1.70 2.83
C ILE A 60 7.16 -2.81 3.89
N LEU A 61 8.22 -3.06 4.67
CA LEU A 61 8.17 -4.08 5.72
C LEU A 61 7.16 -3.74 6.83
N GLU A 62 7.03 -2.45 7.17
CA GLU A 62 6.00 -1.97 8.10
C GLU A 62 4.59 -2.15 7.51
N LEU A 63 4.41 -1.96 6.20
CA LEU A 63 3.14 -2.17 5.51
C LEU A 63 2.65 -3.62 5.66
N LEU A 64 3.54 -4.60 5.53
CA LEU A 64 3.23 -6.00 5.78
C LEU A 64 2.94 -6.29 7.26
N SER A 65 3.55 -5.54 8.19
CA SER A 65 3.32 -5.73 9.64
C SER A 65 1.93 -5.31 10.12
N CYS A 66 1.23 -4.44 9.36
CA CYS A 66 -0.16 -4.06 9.67
C CYS A 66 -1.19 -5.12 9.23
N PHE A 67 -0.81 -6.06 8.36
CA PHE A 67 -1.70 -7.11 7.85
C PHE A 67 -1.46 -8.49 8.49
N SER A 68 -0.56 -8.60 9.47
CA SER A 68 -0.32 -9.83 10.27
C SER A 68 -0.81 -9.66 11.69
#